data_AF-A0A661IR51-F1
#
_entry.id   AF-A0A661IR51-F1
#
_cell.length_a   1.000
_cell.length_b   1.000
_cell.length_c   1.000
_cell.angle_alpha   90.00
_cell.angle_beta   90.00
_cell.angle_gamma   90.00
#
_symmetry.space_group_name_H-M   'P 1'
#
loop_
_entity.id
_entity.type
_entity.pdbx_description
1 polymer ?
#
loop_
_entity_poly.entity_id
_entity_poly.type
_entity_poly.pdbx_seq_one_letter_code
_entity_poly.pdbx_strand_id
1 'polypeptide(L)'
;MFKLIKNFKELAKDRIKADLLEILEEGLKVANPRYAIKKALKMHGRELYIKGRVFKLRGKLFVIGFGKASFEMAKEIEEILGDRISGGAIITPFKPTEKLSKVHVLIG
;
A
#
# COMPACT_ATOMS: atom_id res chain seq x y z
N MET A 1 -4.50 -19.22 -0.20
CA MET A 1 -5.00 -17.83 -0.37
C MET A 1 -5.12 -17.22 1.01
N PHE A 2 -4.47 -16.08 1.27
CA PHE A 2 -4.59 -15.37 2.55
C PHE A 2 -5.99 -14.72 2.62
N LYS A 3 -6.74 -14.96 3.69
CA LYS A 3 -8.09 -14.42 3.91
C LYS A 3 -8.04 -13.36 5.01
N LEU A 4 -8.58 -12.17 4.75
CA LEU A 4 -8.62 -11.04 5.69
C LEU A 4 -9.75 -11.20 6.71
N ILE A 5 -10.85 -11.86 6.33
CA ILE A 5 -11.97 -12.19 7.21
C ILE A 5 -11.60 -13.43 8.01
N LYS A 6 -11.15 -13.21 9.25
CA LYS A 6 -10.58 -14.26 10.12
C LYS A 6 -11.54 -15.41 10.42
N ASN A 7 -12.83 -15.12 10.52
CA ASN A 7 -13.90 -16.09 10.78
C ASN A 7 -14.65 -16.51 9.51
N PHE A 8 -14.02 -16.45 8.33
CA PHE A 8 -14.65 -16.80 7.05
C PHE A 8 -15.35 -18.16 7.11
N LYS A 9 -14.68 -19.21 7.61
CA LYS A 9 -15.22 -20.58 7.67
C LYS A 9 -16.46 -20.69 8.55
N GLU A 10 -16.54 -19.89 9.61
CA GLU A 10 -17.70 -19.86 10.52
C GLU A 10 -18.90 -19.14 9.88
N LEU A 11 -18.62 -18.10 9.10
CA LEU A 11 -19.65 -17.29 8.44
C LEU A 11 -20.16 -17.90 7.12
N ALA A 12 -19.34 -18.68 6.43
CA ALA A 12 -19.65 -19.36 5.16
C ALA A 12 -20.55 -20.60 5.35
N LYS A 13 -21.71 -20.40 5.99
CA LYS A 13 -22.65 -21.48 6.37
C LYS A 13 -23.42 -22.07 5.19
N ASP A 14 -23.48 -21.36 4.08
CA ASP A 14 -24.13 -21.76 2.85
C ASP A 14 -23.42 -21.12 1.65
N ARG A 15 -23.77 -21.56 0.43
CA ARG A 15 -23.12 -21.10 -0.80
C ARG A 15 -23.27 -19.59 -1.03
N ILE A 16 -24.43 -19.02 -0.72
CA ILE A 16 -24.66 -17.58 -0.92
C ILE A 16 -23.75 -16.77 0.02
N LYS A 17 -23.67 -17.17 1.29
CA LYS A 17 -22.76 -16.55 2.26
C LYS A 17 -21.29 -16.73 1.86
N ALA A 18 -20.91 -17.90 1.37
CA ALA A 18 -19.56 -18.12 0.87
C ALA A 18 -19.22 -17.18 -0.30
N ASP A 19 -20.09 -17.09 -1.30
CA ASP A 19 -19.92 -16.22 -2.48
C ASP A 19 -19.84 -14.74 -2.07
N LEU A 20 -20.71 -14.28 -1.15
CA LEU A 20 -20.68 -12.92 -0.61
C LEU A 20 -19.36 -12.62 0.12
N LEU A 21 -18.87 -13.56 0.93
CA LEU A 21 -17.62 -13.37 1.65
C LEU A 21 -16.42 -13.34 0.70
N GLU A 22 -16.41 -14.11 -0.39
CA GLU A 22 -15.36 -14.01 -1.43
C GLU A 22 -15.36 -12.63 -2.11
N ILE A 23 -16.54 -12.08 -2.41
CA ILE A 23 -16.65 -10.72 -2.97
C ILE A 23 -16.10 -9.68 -1.97
N LEU A 24 -16.44 -9.82 -0.68
CA LEU A 24 -15.93 -8.94 0.37
C LEU A 24 -14.41 -9.05 0.53
N GLU A 25 -13.86 -10.27 0.48
CA GLU A 25 -12.41 -10.51 0.53
C GLU A 25 -11.67 -9.81 -0.60
N GLU A 26 -12.15 -9.91 -1.84
CA GLU A 26 -11.52 -9.22 -2.97
C GLU A 26 -11.64 -7.69 -2.84
N GLY A 27 -12.77 -7.18 -2.33
CA GLY A 27 -12.92 -5.76 -2.01
C GLY A 27 -11.89 -5.29 -0.98
N LEU A 28 -11.75 -6.02 0.13
CA LEU A 28 -10.78 -5.72 1.19
C LEU A 28 -9.33 -5.81 0.71
N LYS A 29 -9.03 -6.80 -0.14
CA LYS A 29 -7.71 -6.98 -0.74
C LYS A 29 -7.34 -5.81 -1.65
N VAL A 30 -8.26 -5.34 -2.50
CA VAL A 30 -8.00 -4.17 -3.35
C VAL A 30 -7.88 -2.88 -2.51
N ALA A 31 -8.59 -2.78 -1.40
CA ALA A 31 -8.50 -1.66 -0.47
C ALA A 31 -7.26 -1.70 0.45
N ASN A 32 -6.53 -2.83 0.49
CA ASN A 32 -5.31 -2.95 1.28
C ASN A 32 -4.26 -1.94 0.79
N PRO A 33 -3.67 -1.10 1.66
CA PRO A 33 -2.79 -0.01 1.24
C PRO A 33 -1.56 -0.47 0.45
N ARG A 34 -0.90 -1.54 0.89
CA ARG A 34 0.26 -2.12 0.22
C ARG A 34 -0.12 -2.67 -1.15
N TYR A 35 -1.19 -3.47 -1.21
CA TYR A 35 -1.67 -4.03 -2.47
C TYR A 35 -2.07 -2.93 -3.47
N ALA A 36 -2.73 -1.87 -2.99
CA ALA A 36 -3.13 -0.73 -3.80
C ALA A 36 -1.92 -0.02 -4.42
N ILE A 37 -0.85 0.22 -3.65
CA ILE A 37 0.39 0.80 -4.16
C ILE A 37 1.05 -0.13 -5.18
N LYS A 38 1.22 -1.43 -4.85
CA LYS A 38 1.85 -2.41 -5.74
C LYS A 38 1.12 -2.57 -7.07
N LYS A 39 -0.21 -2.47 -7.06
CA LYS A 39 -1.03 -2.52 -8.28
C LYS A 39 -0.94 -1.21 -9.08
N ALA A 40 -0.88 -0.08 -8.39
CA ALA A 40 -0.89 1.23 -9.03
C ALA A 40 0.48 1.65 -9.59
N LEU A 41 1.57 1.26 -8.94
CA LEU A 41 2.91 1.79 -9.16
C LEU A 41 3.85 0.69 -9.65
N LYS A 42 4.55 0.95 -10.76
CA LYS A 42 5.62 0.08 -11.26
C LYS A 42 6.82 0.91 -11.70
N MET A 43 8.02 0.37 -11.52
CA MET A 43 9.26 1.02 -11.91
C MET A 43 9.96 0.20 -12.99
N HIS A 44 10.24 0.82 -14.15
CA HIS A 44 11.04 0.22 -15.22
C HIS A 44 12.18 1.18 -15.60
N GLY A 45 13.41 0.85 -15.24
CA GLY A 45 14.58 1.71 -15.47
C GLY A 45 14.45 3.07 -14.76
N ARG A 46 14.20 4.13 -15.55
CA ARG A 46 13.95 5.52 -15.08
C ARG A 46 12.51 5.99 -15.30
N GLU A 47 11.63 5.09 -15.70
CA GLU A 47 10.23 5.37 -15.94
C GLU A 47 9.38 4.83 -14.80
N LEU A 48 8.65 5.73 -14.16
CA LEU A 48 7.68 5.45 -13.12
C LEU A 48 6.29 5.38 -13.74
N TYR A 49 5.67 4.23 -13.63
CA TYR A 49 4.33 3.95 -14.15
C TYR A 49 3.34 4.07 -13.00
N ILE A 50 2.37 4.97 -13.10
CA ILE A 50 1.31 5.15 -12.09
C ILE A 50 -0.04 5.07 -12.80
N LYS A 51 -0.79 3.98 -12.55
CA LYS A 51 -2.12 3.73 -13.14
C LYS A 51 -2.16 3.98 -14.67
N GLY A 52 -1.15 3.50 -15.39
CA GLY A 52 -1.03 3.62 -16.84
C GLY A 52 -0.41 4.93 -17.35
N ARG A 53 -0.14 5.90 -16.47
CA ARG A 53 0.63 7.11 -16.82
C ARG A 53 2.12 6.88 -16.60
N VAL A 54 2.95 7.41 -17.49
CA VAL A 54 4.40 7.24 -17.44
C VAL A 54 5.08 8.55 -17.09
N PHE A 55 5.97 8.52 -16.09
CA PHE A 55 6.75 9.65 -15.63
C PHE A 55 8.24 9.33 -15.76
N LYS A 56 8.97 10.08 -16.58
CA LYS A 56 10.43 9.97 -16.69
C LYS A 56 11.08 10.70 -15.51
N LEU A 57 11.77 9.98 -14.64
CA LEU A 57 12.46 10.56 -13.49
C LEU A 57 13.72 11.31 -13.96
N ARG A 58 13.75 12.63 -13.71
CA ARG A 58 14.86 13.54 -14.08
C ARG A 58 15.44 14.33 -12.90
N GLY A 59 15.00 14.04 -11.68
CA GLY A 59 15.41 14.79 -10.50
C GLY A 59 15.18 14.01 -9.20
N LYS A 60 15.18 14.73 -8.09
CA LYS A 60 14.92 14.17 -6.76
C LYS A 60 13.47 13.71 -6.66
N LEU A 61 13.27 12.56 -6.05
CA LEU A 61 11.96 11.98 -5.80
C LEU A 61 11.69 12.03 -4.30
N PHE A 62 10.56 12.61 -3.91
CA PHE A 62 10.15 12.69 -2.51
C PHE A 62 8.84 11.96 -2.28
N VAL A 63 8.68 11.36 -1.11
CA VAL A 63 7.44 10.71 -0.67
C VAL A 63 6.81 11.53 0.44
N ILE A 64 5.59 12.00 0.22
CA ILE A 64 4.82 12.78 1.20
C ILE A 64 3.44 12.14 1.31
N GLY A 65 2.91 12.03 2.53
CA GLY A 65 1.59 11.45 2.75
C GLY A 65 1.07 11.67 4.17
N PHE A 66 -0.22 11.46 4.36
CA PHE A 66 -0.85 11.59 5.67
C PHE A 66 -2.04 10.63 5.79
N GLY A 67 -2.40 10.29 7.03
CA GLY A 67 -3.55 9.46 7.37
C GLY A 67 -3.18 8.07 7.88
N LYS A 68 -4.21 7.33 8.33
CA LYS A 68 -4.09 6.02 8.99
C LYS A 68 -3.29 4.97 8.20
N ALA A 69 -3.39 5.02 6.88
CA ALA A 69 -2.74 4.07 5.99
C ALA A 69 -1.38 4.55 5.46
N SER A 70 -0.97 5.79 5.76
CA SER A 70 0.20 6.43 5.15
C SER A 70 1.49 5.67 5.40
N PHE A 71 1.64 5.06 6.59
CA PHE A 71 2.80 4.23 6.90
C PHE A 71 2.90 3.02 5.97
N GLU A 72 1.85 2.20 5.86
CA GLU A 72 1.84 1.01 5.00
C GLU A 72 1.98 1.37 3.52
N MET A 73 1.40 2.48 3.08
CA MET A 73 1.57 2.98 1.70
C MET A 73 3.03 3.40 1.45
N ALA A 74 3.63 4.18 2.35
CA ALA A 74 5.00 4.64 2.21
C ALA A 74 5.99 3.47 2.27
N LYS A 75 5.72 2.46 3.11
CA LYS A 75 6.52 1.24 3.19
C LYS A 75 6.56 0.50 1.85
N GLU A 76 5.42 0.30 1.20
CA GLU A 76 5.41 -0.33 -0.14
C GLU A 76 6.06 0.57 -1.21
N ILE A 77 5.93 1.89 -1.11
CA ILE A 77 6.64 2.82 -2.01
C ILE A 77 8.16 2.68 -1.86
N GLU A 78 8.68 2.59 -0.63
CA GLU A 78 10.10 2.33 -0.38
C GLU A 78 10.55 0.97 -0.95
N GLU A 79 9.75 -0.08 -0.76
CA GLU A 79 10.04 -1.41 -1.32
C GLU A 79 10.15 -1.37 -2.86
N ILE A 80 9.32 -0.58 -3.55
CA ILE A 80 9.33 -0.50 -5.02
C ILE A 80 10.43 0.44 -5.55
N LEU A 81 10.66 1.58 -4.89
CA LEU A 81 11.50 2.66 -5.43
C LEU A 81 12.91 2.68 -4.84
N GLY A 82 13.09 2.17 -3.62
CA GLY A 82 14.37 2.05 -2.93
C GLY A 82 15.15 3.37 -2.91
N ASP A 83 16.44 3.28 -3.27
CA ASP A 83 17.38 4.42 -3.27
C ASP A 83 17.04 5.55 -4.24
N ARG A 84 16.03 5.39 -5.10
CA ARG A 84 15.53 6.49 -5.94
C ARG A 84 14.86 7.57 -5.10
N ILE A 85 14.33 7.21 -3.92
CA ILE A 85 13.72 8.16 -2.99
C ILE A 85 14.83 8.99 -2.35
N SER A 86 14.78 10.30 -2.59
CA SER A 86 15.71 11.30 -2.04
C SER A 86 15.37 11.70 -0.61
N GLY A 87 14.14 11.45 -0.17
CA GLY A 87 13.67 11.71 1.19
C GLY A 87 12.15 11.77 1.25
N GLY A 88 11.61 12.09 2.42
CA GLY A 88 10.17 12.26 2.57
C GLY A 88 9.71 12.42 4.01
N ALA A 89 8.41 12.62 4.17
CA ALA A 89 7.75 12.61 5.47
C ALA A 89 6.30 12.12 5.34
N ILE A 90 5.85 11.32 6.30
CA ILE A 90 4.44 10.95 6.46
C ILE A 90 3.91 11.29 7.85
N ILE A 91 2.61 11.55 7.95
CA ILE A 91 1.90 11.79 9.21
C ILE A 91 0.88 10.66 9.46
N THR A 92 1.00 9.96 10.57
CA THR A 92 0.11 8.84 10.96
C THR A 92 -0.39 9.01 12.39
N PRO A 93 -1.64 8.61 12.71
CA PRO A 93 -2.21 8.78 14.05
C PRO A 93 -1.66 7.80 15.10
N PHE A 94 -0.79 6.87 14.71
CA PHE A 94 -0.20 5.90 15.62
C PHE A 94 1.29 5.71 15.33
N LYS A 95 2.06 5.37 16.37
CA LYS A 95 3.48 5.04 16.26
C LYS A 95 3.66 3.65 15.64
N PRO A 96 4.29 3.52 14.46
CA PRO A 96 4.56 2.22 13.87
C PRO A 96 5.66 1.48 14.65
N THR A 97 5.64 0.15 14.59
CA THR A 97 6.67 -0.71 15.19
C THR A 97 7.94 -0.77 14.35
N GLU A 98 7.82 -0.53 13.06
CA GLU A 98 8.91 -0.55 12.09
C GLU A 98 9.31 0.87 11.68
N LYS A 99 10.54 1.03 11.20
CA LYS A 99 11.05 2.29 10.64
C LYS A 99 11.14 2.21 9.13
N LEU A 100 10.87 3.34 8.49
CA LEU A 100 11.15 3.54 7.07
C LEU A 100 12.60 4.04 6.91
N SER A 101 13.20 3.73 5.77
CA SER A 101 14.62 3.94 5.49
C SER A 101 14.93 5.32 4.90
N LYS A 102 14.00 5.89 4.12
CA LYS A 102 14.14 7.17 3.40
C LYS A 102 13.08 8.19 3.81
N VAL A 103 11.95 7.75 4.36
CA VAL A 103 10.79 8.58 4.69
C VAL A 103 10.65 8.76 6.20
N HIS A 104 10.61 10.01 6.68
CA HIS A 104 10.39 10.29 8.10
C HIS A 104 8.94 10.00 8.52
N VAL A 105 8.76 9.43 9.70
CA VAL A 105 7.43 9.17 10.27
C VAL A 105 7.16 10.19 11.38
N LEU A 106 6.12 10.98 11.20
CA LEU A 106 5.57 11.92 12.17
C LEU A 106 4.26 11.39 12.72
N ILE A 107 3.99 11.69 13.99
CA ILE A 107 2.73 11.33 14.64
C ILE A 107 1.89 12.60 14.77
N GLY A 108 0.63 12.54 14.35
CA GLY A 108 -0.31 13.66 14.37
C GLY A 108 -1.73 13.26 13.97
#